data_AF-A0A538N1L9-F1
#
_entry.id   AF-A0A538N1L9-F1
#
_cell.length_a   1.000
_cell.length_b   1.000
_cell.length_c   1.000
_cell.angle_alpha   90.00
_cell.angle_beta   90.00
_cell.angle_gamma   90.00
#
_symmetry.space_group_name_H-M   'P 1'
#
loop_
_entity.id
_entity.type
_entity.pdbx_description
1 polymer ?
#
loop_
_entity_poly.entity_id
_entity_poly.type
_entity_poly.pdbx_seq_one_letter_code
_entity_poly.pdbx_strand_id
1 'polypeptide(L)'
;MSDVEAVQVEAARIPDRDRLLQELREANLDARPVGEVCIEVPCGDAEQACDDLLALAEDAIMSIGAPFVPIKHEGTIYIRPPLS
;
A
#
# COMPACT_ATOMS: atom_id res chain seq x y z
N MET A 1 8.26 -14.65 -30.19
CA MET A 1 7.29 -13.96 -29.31
C MET A 1 7.39 -14.76 -28.01
N SER A 2 7.91 -14.22 -26.92
CA SER A 2 7.15 -13.35 -26.01
C SER A 2 8.06 -12.90 -24.86
N ASP A 3 8.58 -11.66 -24.87
CA ASP A 3 9.43 -11.13 -23.78
C ASP A 3 9.27 -9.60 -23.60
N VAL A 4 8.09 -9.04 -23.89
CA VAL A 4 7.89 -7.56 -23.81
C VAL A 4 6.73 -7.14 -22.91
N GLU A 5 5.90 -8.07 -22.41
CA GLU A 5 4.72 -7.70 -21.62
C GLU A 5 4.96 -7.61 -20.11
N ALA A 6 5.93 -8.31 -19.53
CA ALA A 6 6.14 -8.32 -18.07
C ALA A 6 6.72 -7.00 -17.52
N VAL A 7 7.63 -6.36 -18.27
CA VAL A 7 8.42 -5.21 -17.81
C VAL A 7 7.59 -3.91 -17.69
N GLN A 8 6.43 -3.82 -18.35
CA GLN A 8 5.59 -2.62 -18.30
C GLN A 8 4.54 -2.65 -17.16
N VAL A 9 4.24 -3.82 -16.58
CA VAL A 9 3.22 -3.97 -15.54
C VAL A 9 3.74 -3.48 -14.19
N GLU A 10 5.02 -3.68 -13.88
CA GLU A 10 5.64 -3.21 -12.63
C GLU A 10 5.83 -1.69 -12.64
N ALA A 11 6.23 -1.10 -13.77
CA ALA A 11 6.37 0.36 -13.91
C ALA A 11 5.04 1.11 -13.78
N ALA A 12 3.92 0.53 -14.25
CA ALA A 12 2.59 1.11 -14.10
C ALA A 12 2.08 1.14 -12.66
N ARG A 13 2.62 0.28 -11.78
CA ARG A 13 2.24 0.22 -10.35
C ARG A 13 2.95 1.29 -9.51
N ILE A 14 4.01 1.91 -10.04
CA ILE A 14 4.75 2.98 -9.35
C ILE A 14 3.90 4.24 -9.20
N PRO A 15 3.23 4.77 -10.25
CA PRO A 15 2.28 5.88 -10.11
C PRO A 15 1.16 5.61 -9.09
N ASP A 16 0.57 4.41 -9.13
CA ASP A 16 -0.51 4.04 -8.20
C ASP A 16 0.01 3.95 -6.76
N ARG A 17 1.21 3.39 -6.54
CA ARG A 17 1.91 3.39 -5.25
C ARG A 17 2.13 4.82 -4.77
N ASP A 18 2.65 5.71 -5.62
CA ASP A 18 2.99 7.08 -5.23
C ASP A 18 1.74 7.89 -4.87
N ARG A 19 0.66 7.70 -5.62
CA ARG A 19 -0.64 8.28 -5.30
C ARG A 19 -1.17 7.75 -3.97
N LEU A 20 -1.14 6.44 -3.76
CA LEU A 20 -1.56 5.84 -2.49
C LEU A 20 -0.72 6.36 -1.32
N LEU A 21 0.59 6.41 -1.49
CA LEU A 21 1.52 6.91 -0.47
C LEU A 21 1.20 8.36 -0.10
N GLN A 22 0.82 9.19 -1.07
CA GLN A 22 0.39 10.56 -0.84
C GLN A 22 -0.92 10.60 -0.03
N GLU A 23 -1.96 9.87 -0.45
CA GLU A 23 -3.26 9.83 0.24
C GLU A 23 -3.11 9.36 1.71
N LEU A 24 -2.30 8.33 1.94
CA LEU A 24 -2.02 7.84 3.29
C LEU A 24 -1.34 8.91 4.17
N ARG A 25 -0.39 9.67 3.60
CA ARG A 25 0.28 10.76 4.32
C ARG A 25 -0.64 11.94 4.58
N GLU A 26 -1.52 12.27 3.65
CA GLU A 26 -2.55 13.30 3.81
C GLU A 26 -3.56 12.91 4.91
N ALA A 27 -3.80 11.62 5.09
CA ALA A 27 -4.54 11.06 6.23
C ALA A 27 -3.74 11.02 7.56
N ASN A 28 -2.55 11.63 7.61
CA ASN A 28 -1.61 11.63 8.75
C ASN A 28 -1.07 10.23 9.15
N LEU A 29 -1.01 9.28 8.22
CA LEU A 29 -0.39 7.98 8.46
C LEU A 29 1.13 8.06 8.22
N ASP A 30 1.93 7.39 9.03
CA ASP A 30 3.40 7.27 8.86
C ASP A 30 3.74 6.27 7.75
N ALA A 31 3.23 6.53 6.54
CA ALA A 31 3.39 5.65 5.39
C ALA A 31 4.77 5.82 4.72
N ARG A 32 5.44 4.69 4.47
CA ARG A 32 6.78 4.63 3.88
C ARG A 32 6.83 3.65 2.72
N PRO A 33 7.50 3.98 1.61
CA PRO A 33 7.69 3.04 0.51
C PRO A 33 8.67 1.94 0.90
N VAL A 34 8.38 0.71 0.50
CA VAL A 34 9.24 -0.47 0.70
C VAL A 34 9.45 -1.17 -0.64
N GLY A 35 10.70 -1.27 -1.08
CA GLY A 35 11.03 -1.82 -2.40
C GLY A 35 10.46 -0.94 -3.52
N GLU A 36 9.94 -1.57 -4.57
CA GLU A 36 9.51 -0.86 -5.78
C GLU A 36 8.02 -0.51 -5.79
N VAL A 37 7.15 -1.26 -5.10
CA VAL A 37 5.69 -1.11 -5.23
C VAL A 37 4.93 -1.28 -3.91
N CYS A 38 5.61 -1.61 -2.81
CA CYS A 38 4.95 -1.83 -1.52
C CYS A 38 5.02 -0.58 -0.64
N ILE A 39 4.12 -0.50 0.33
CA ILE A 39 4.10 0.54 1.37
C ILE A 39 4.01 -0.16 2.73
N GLU A 40 4.70 0.39 3.73
CA GLU A 40 4.50 0.03 5.13
C GLU A 40 3.91 1.21 5.89
N VAL A 41 3.04 0.91 6.86
CA VAL A 41 2.47 1.87 7.80
C VAL A 41 2.66 1.29 9.21
N PRO A 42 3.59 1.82 10.01
CA PRO A 42 3.79 1.39 11.39
C PRO A 42 2.55 1.74 12.23
N CYS A 43 2.10 0.81 13.05
CA CYS A 43 0.88 0.96 13.84
C CYS A 43 1.13 1.21 15.34
N GLY A 44 2.38 1.07 15.78
CA GLY A 44 2.74 1.09 17.19
C GLY A 44 2.30 -0.17 17.94
N ASP A 45 2.49 -0.17 19.26
CA ASP A 45 2.34 -1.38 20.10
C ASP A 45 0.89 -1.74 20.48
N ALA A 46 -0.10 -0.93 20.09
CA ALA A 46 -1.50 -1.15 20.44
C ALA A 46 -2.29 -1.82 19.29
N GLU A 47 -2.87 -3.00 19.55
CA GLU A 47 -3.66 -3.73 18.55
C GLU A 47 -4.86 -2.94 18.02
N GLN A 48 -5.56 -2.20 18.89
CA GLN A 48 -6.69 -1.36 18.49
C GLN A 48 -6.26 -0.23 17.54
N ALA A 49 -5.07 0.35 17.76
CA ALA A 49 -4.53 1.37 16.87
C ALA A 49 -4.19 0.77 15.49
N CYS A 50 -3.74 -0.48 15.44
CA CYS A 50 -3.51 -1.18 14.17
C CYS A 50 -4.81 -1.40 13.39
N ASP A 51 -5.91 -1.73 14.05
CA ASP A 51 -7.19 -1.97 13.39
C ASP A 51 -7.79 -0.68 12.82
N ASP A 52 -7.69 0.43 13.56
CA ASP A 52 -8.13 1.75 13.08
C ASP A 52 -7.29 2.19 11.87
N LEU A 53 -5.96 1.98 11.91
CA LEU A 53 -5.07 2.27 10.79
C LEU A 53 -5.33 1.37 9.57
N LEU A 54 -5.74 0.12 9.79
CA LEU A 54 -6.08 -0.81 8.72
C LEU A 54 -7.31 -0.33 7.97
N ALA A 55 -8.36 0.10 8.68
CA ALA A 55 -9.56 0.66 8.08
C ALA A 55 -9.25 1.94 7.26
N LEU A 56 -8.40 2.83 7.80
CA LEU A 56 -7.97 4.03 7.06
C LEU A 56 -7.18 3.69 5.79
N ALA A 57 -6.33 2.66 5.84
CA ALA A 57 -5.60 2.20 4.67
C ALA A 57 -6.54 1.61 3.61
N GLU A 58 -7.56 0.84 4.02
CA GLU A 58 -8.58 0.30 3.11
C GLU A 58 -9.37 1.41 2.40
N ASP A 59 -9.81 2.43 3.14
CA ASP A 59 -10.51 3.59 2.58
C ASP A 59 -9.64 4.34 1.55
N ALA A 60 -8.35 4.54 1.85
CA ALA A 60 -7.41 5.17 0.93
C ALA A 60 -7.24 4.36 -0.37
N ILE A 61 -7.15 3.02 -0.25
CA ILE A 61 -7.07 2.11 -1.39
C ILE A 61 -8.34 2.17 -2.25
N MET A 62 -9.52 2.18 -1.62
CA MET A 62 -10.79 2.31 -2.34
C MET A 62 -10.93 3.66 -3.05
N SER A 63 -10.47 4.75 -2.42
CA SER A 63 -10.50 6.11 -3.00
C SER A 63 -9.72 6.21 -4.31
N ILE A 64 -8.54 5.58 -4.38
CA ILE A 64 -7.72 5.58 -5.60
C ILE A 64 -8.17 4.57 -6.65
N GLY A 65 -8.95 3.55 -6.25
CA GLY A 65 -9.44 2.49 -7.13
C GLY A 65 -8.37 1.50 -7.61
N ALA A 66 -7.22 1.46 -6.93
CA ALA A 66 -6.10 0.59 -7.28
C ALA A 66 -6.19 -0.73 -6.49
N PRO A 67 -5.75 -1.87 -7.06
CA PRO A 67 -6.01 -3.20 -6.50
C PRO A 67 -5.02 -3.58 -5.38
N PHE A 68 -4.68 -2.67 -4.48
CA PHE A 68 -3.78 -2.95 -3.35
C PHE A 68 -4.49 -3.77 -2.26
N VAL A 69 -3.70 -4.55 -1.52
CA VAL A 69 -4.16 -5.36 -0.39
C VAL A 69 -3.35 -4.97 0.86
N PRO A 70 -4.00 -4.45 1.91
CA PRO A 70 -3.34 -4.20 3.18
C PRO A 70 -3.28 -5.49 4.01
N ILE A 71 -2.15 -5.72 4.68
CA ILE A 71 -1.88 -6.91 5.49
C ILE A 71 -1.28 -6.46 6.82
N LYS A 72 -1.99 -6.70 7.93
CA LYS A 72 -1.46 -6.46 9.28
C LYS A 72 -0.47 -7.57 9.66
N HIS A 73 0.74 -7.20 10.04
CA HIS A 73 1.78 -8.11 10.49
C HIS A 73 2.72 -7.42 11.50
N GLU A 74 2.89 -8.02 12.69
CA GLU A 74 3.84 -7.58 13.72
C GLU A 74 3.81 -6.06 14.01
N GLY A 75 2.62 -5.48 14.23
CA GLY A 75 2.47 -4.05 14.54
C GLY A 75 2.71 -3.11 13.34
N THR A 76 2.73 -3.65 12.13
CA THR A 76 2.88 -2.89 10.87
C THR A 76 1.81 -3.34 9.87
N ILE A 77 1.25 -2.39 9.12
CA ILE A 77 0.41 -2.70 7.96
C ILE A 77 1.27 -2.64 6.71
N TYR A 78 1.39 -3.76 6.00
CA TYR A 78 2.01 -3.84 4.69
C TYR A 78 0.96 -3.75 3.61
N ILE A 79 1.05 -2.74 2.76
CA ILE A 79 0.18 -2.58 1.60
C ILE A 79 0.94 -3.09 0.38
N ARG A 80 0.42 -4.17 -0.21
CA ARG A 80 1.05 -4.90 -1.32
C ARG A 80 0.18 -4.77 -2.58
N PRO A 81 0.78 -4.67 -3.78
CA PRO A 81 0.01 -4.86 -5.02
C PRO A 81 -0.50 -6.31 -5.10
N PRO A 82 -1.52 -6.58 -5.93
CA PRO A 82 -2.07 -7.91 -6.04
C PRO A 82 -1.04 -8.85 -6.67
N LEU A 83 -0.93 -10.06 -6.14
CA LEU A 83 -0.12 -11.12 -6.75
C LEU A 83 -0.77 -11.47 -8.09
N SER A 84 0.01 -11.37 -9.17
CA SER A 84 -0.42 -11.71 -10.53
C SER A 84 -0.31 -13.21 -10.79
#